data_AF-A0A832U802-F1
#
_entry.id   AF-A0A832U802-F1
#
_cell.length_a   1.000
_cell.length_b   1.000
_cell.length_c   1.000
_cell.angle_alpha   90.00
_cell.angle_beta   90.00
_cell.angle_gamma   90.00
#
_symmetry.space_group_name_H-M   'P 1'
#
loop_
_entity.id
_entity.type
_entity.pdbx_description
1 polymer ?
#
loop_
_entity_poly.entity_id
_entity_poly.type
_entity_poly.pdbx_seq_one_letter_code
_entity_poly.pdbx_strand_id
1 'polypeptide(L)'
;MIPWLNSNFRHFKPTAAIAINATRHMNKIERKKLFSPDIEPMRTAEGRWFEAIVYEMFLEIAKKSDTIRYLAMKGADAPNRRENVRLGQNGLFYSKYGDITIRGNGQDLAEFDMLLMDSSNRVAFAEVVTSPSDLKEFEIEIAYKKKLLGYLYGQKTTPFLLVSSFDLSNYSVVKRLAKDKTNAIIHTSSCEEIKGLVKHYRPRIIYNLPTDHPKLA
;
A
#
# COMPACT_ATOMS: atom_id res chain seq x y z
N MET A 1 10.59 14.20 -0.54
CA MET A 1 10.14 12.80 -0.68
C MET A 1 10.09 12.31 -2.14
N ILE A 2 9.25 12.84 -3.04
CA ILE A 2 9.10 12.28 -4.42
C ILE A 2 10.41 12.19 -5.22
N PRO A 3 11.28 13.23 -5.26
CA PRO A 3 12.58 13.10 -5.92
C PRO A 3 13.45 12.00 -5.30
N TRP A 4 13.45 11.89 -3.97
CA TRP A 4 14.20 10.85 -3.25
C TRP A 4 13.67 9.46 -3.59
N LEU A 5 12.35 9.25 -3.61
CA LEU A 5 11.74 7.98 -4.00
C LEU A 5 12.08 7.63 -5.44
N ASN A 6 11.93 8.55 -6.39
CA ASN A 6 12.27 8.28 -7.80
C ASN A 6 13.75 7.88 -7.99
N SER A 7 14.67 8.47 -7.22
CA SER A 7 16.10 8.15 -7.28
C SER A 7 16.47 6.85 -6.55
N ASN A 8 15.80 6.52 -5.45
CA ASN A 8 16.22 5.42 -4.57
C ASN A 8 15.39 4.14 -4.77
N PHE A 9 14.12 4.23 -5.19
CA PHE A 9 13.23 3.07 -5.24
C PHE A 9 13.64 2.03 -6.27
N ARG A 10 14.41 2.40 -7.31
CA ARG A 10 15.00 1.45 -8.27
C ARG A 10 15.87 0.38 -7.59
N HIS A 11 16.42 0.68 -6.42
CA HIS A 11 17.27 -0.21 -5.63
C HIS A 11 16.50 -0.99 -4.55
N PHE A 12 15.23 -0.64 -4.28
CA PHE A 12 14.38 -1.36 -3.34
C PHE A 12 13.59 -2.43 -4.10
N LYS A 13 14.16 -3.62 -4.20
CA LYS A 13 13.49 -4.81 -4.72
C LYS A 13 12.97 -5.68 -3.56
N PRO A 14 11.79 -6.31 -3.71
CA PRO A 14 11.28 -7.22 -2.71
C PRO A 14 12.23 -8.40 -2.51
N THR A 15 12.58 -8.66 -1.26
CA THR A 15 13.41 -9.81 -0.87
C THR A 15 12.52 -10.96 -0.42
N ALA A 16 13.08 -12.18 -0.32
CA ALA A 16 12.36 -13.31 0.25
C ALA A 16 11.89 -13.02 1.69
N ALA A 17 12.69 -12.30 2.49
CA ALA A 17 12.34 -11.92 3.86
C ALA A 17 11.12 -10.98 3.89
N ILE A 18 11.12 -9.92 3.08
CA ILE A 18 9.97 -9.01 2.92
C ILE A 18 8.72 -9.80 2.49
N ALA A 19 8.85 -10.65 1.49
CA ALA A 19 7.74 -11.43 0.94
C ALA A 19 7.16 -12.43 1.94
N ILE A 20 8.00 -13.05 2.77
CA ILE A 20 7.54 -13.92 3.88
C ILE A 20 6.87 -13.09 4.97
N ASN A 21 7.46 -11.98 5.39
CA ASN A 21 6.88 -11.09 6.40
C ASN A 21 5.51 -10.58 5.98
N ALA A 22 5.35 -10.20 4.72
CA ALA A 22 4.08 -9.74 4.15
C ALA A 22 2.91 -10.73 4.37
N THR A 23 3.19 -12.04 4.47
CA THR A 23 2.14 -13.05 4.71
C THR A 23 1.44 -12.91 6.07
N ARG A 24 2.04 -12.22 7.04
CA ARG A 24 1.43 -11.97 8.36
C ARG A 24 0.22 -11.03 8.28
N HIS A 25 0.17 -10.15 7.27
CA HIS A 25 -0.95 -9.23 7.06
C HIS A 25 -2.16 -9.91 6.42
N MET A 26 -1.98 -11.10 5.86
CA MET A 26 -3.05 -11.87 5.24
C MET A 26 -3.79 -12.71 6.29
N ASN A 27 -5.06 -12.99 6.04
CA ASN A 27 -5.79 -13.98 6.84
C ASN A 27 -5.46 -15.42 6.40
N LYS A 28 -5.89 -16.40 7.21
CA LYS A 28 -5.61 -17.83 6.96
C LYS A 28 -6.14 -18.32 5.60
N ILE A 29 -7.25 -17.78 5.12
CA ILE A 29 -7.88 -18.19 3.85
C ILE A 29 -7.08 -17.62 2.68
N GLU A 30 -6.74 -16.34 2.73
CA GLU A 30 -5.93 -15.67 1.70
C GLU A 30 -4.57 -16.34 1.53
N ARG A 31 -3.88 -16.66 2.63
CA ARG A 31 -2.59 -17.38 2.58
C ARG A 31 -2.69 -18.74 1.87
N LYS A 32 -3.79 -19.47 2.08
CA LYS A 32 -4.02 -20.74 1.38
C LYS A 32 -4.27 -20.52 -0.12
N LYS A 33 -4.99 -19.45 -0.46
CA LYS A 33 -5.34 -19.11 -1.84
C LYS A 33 -4.15 -18.59 -2.65
N LEU A 34 -3.15 -17.97 -2.02
CA LEU A 34 -1.97 -17.38 -2.69
C LEU A 34 -1.22 -18.35 -3.61
N PHE A 35 -1.22 -19.64 -3.30
CA PHE A 35 -0.61 -20.70 -4.12
C PHE A 35 -1.64 -21.70 -4.66
N SER A 36 -2.90 -21.29 -4.71
CA SER A 36 -3.98 -22.09 -5.28
C SER A 36 -3.74 -22.31 -6.77
N PRO A 37 -4.03 -23.51 -7.32
CA PRO A 37 -4.06 -23.71 -8.76
C PRO A 37 -5.25 -22.99 -9.43
N ASP A 38 -6.29 -22.64 -8.66
CA ASP A 38 -7.43 -21.86 -9.13
C ASP A 38 -7.04 -20.38 -9.25
N ILE A 39 -7.13 -19.85 -10.48
CA ILE A 39 -6.58 -18.55 -10.88
C ILE A 39 -7.31 -17.38 -10.23
N GLU A 40 -8.64 -17.42 -10.17
CA GLU A 40 -9.44 -16.30 -9.65
C GLU A 40 -9.15 -16.04 -8.14
N PRO A 41 -9.32 -17.01 -7.23
CA PRO A 41 -9.00 -16.80 -5.82
C PRO A 41 -7.51 -16.56 -5.57
N MET A 42 -6.62 -17.11 -6.41
CA MET A 42 -5.19 -16.83 -6.34
C MET A 42 -4.91 -15.36 -6.65
N ARG A 43 -5.47 -14.80 -7.73
CA ARG A 43 -5.27 -13.40 -8.11
C ARG A 43 -5.75 -12.42 -7.04
N THR A 44 -6.91 -12.70 -6.41
CA THR A 44 -7.39 -11.87 -5.28
C THR A 44 -6.41 -11.91 -4.09
N ALA A 45 -5.92 -13.10 -3.73
CA ALA A 45 -4.94 -13.24 -2.66
C ALA A 45 -3.58 -12.60 -3.00
N GLU A 46 -3.20 -12.64 -4.28
CA GLU A 46 -1.99 -12.04 -4.80
C GLU A 46 -2.02 -10.51 -4.72
N GLY A 47 -3.14 -9.86 -5.08
CA GLY A 47 -3.32 -8.42 -4.90
C GLY A 47 -3.06 -7.99 -3.46
N ARG A 48 -3.76 -8.63 -2.51
CA ARG A 48 -3.58 -8.36 -1.06
C ARG A 48 -2.17 -8.62 -0.57
N TRP A 49 -1.54 -9.70 -1.03
CA TRP A 49 -0.17 -10.02 -0.65
C TRP A 49 0.82 -9.00 -1.20
N PHE A 50 0.62 -8.53 -2.43
CA PHE A 50 1.48 -7.54 -3.05
C PHE A 50 1.35 -6.16 -2.39
N GLU A 51 0.15 -5.74 -2.01
CA GLU A 51 -0.02 -4.57 -1.14
C GLU A 51 0.76 -4.70 0.16
N ALA A 52 0.70 -5.87 0.81
CA ALA A 52 1.46 -6.13 2.04
C ALA A 52 2.98 -6.16 1.81
N ILE A 53 3.44 -6.64 0.65
CA ILE A 53 4.86 -6.55 0.25
C ILE A 53 5.28 -5.10 0.13
N VAL A 54 4.51 -4.27 -0.57
CA VAL A 54 4.79 -2.85 -0.73
C VAL A 54 4.84 -2.18 0.64
N TYR A 55 3.87 -2.46 1.52
CA TYR A 55 3.87 -1.97 2.89
C TYR A 55 5.16 -2.33 3.66
N GLU A 56 5.57 -3.60 3.65
CA GLU A 56 6.81 -4.06 4.31
C GLU A 56 8.07 -3.41 3.71
N MET A 57 8.11 -3.19 2.39
CA MET A 57 9.20 -2.45 1.75
C MET A 57 9.29 -1.01 2.27
N PHE A 58 8.15 -0.30 2.36
CA PHE A 58 8.11 1.07 2.88
C PHE A 58 8.42 1.13 4.38
N LEU A 59 8.02 0.12 5.14
CA LEU A 59 8.39 -0.01 6.55
C LEU A 59 9.90 -0.20 6.71
N GLU A 60 10.54 -1.01 5.88
CA GLU A 60 12.00 -1.18 5.87
C GLU A 60 12.72 0.12 5.48
N ILE A 61 12.18 0.85 4.50
CA ILE A 61 12.70 2.18 4.11
C ILE A 61 12.59 3.16 5.28
N ALA A 62 11.44 3.23 5.94
CA ALA A 62 11.20 4.12 7.08
C ALA A 62 12.15 3.82 8.25
N LYS A 63 12.46 2.54 8.48
CA LYS A 63 13.46 2.10 9.49
C LYS A 63 14.87 2.60 9.17
N LYS A 64 15.22 2.76 7.90
CA LYS A 64 16.57 3.12 7.43
C LYS A 64 16.74 4.59 7.06
N SER A 65 15.66 5.37 7.04
CA SER A 65 15.66 6.74 6.53
C SER A 65 14.61 7.60 7.25
N ASP A 66 14.94 8.86 7.51
CA ASP A 66 13.98 9.85 8.04
C ASP A 66 13.12 10.50 6.96
N THR A 67 13.31 10.12 5.69
CA THR A 67 12.48 10.63 4.58
C THR A 67 11.00 10.29 4.79
N ILE A 68 10.72 9.10 5.33
CA ILE A 68 9.41 8.72 5.84
C ILE A 68 9.44 8.92 7.35
N ARG A 69 8.70 9.92 7.82
CA ARG A 69 8.56 10.21 9.25
C ARG A 69 7.62 9.22 9.92
N TYR A 70 6.45 9.03 9.32
CA TYR A 70 5.45 8.07 9.78
C TYR A 70 4.88 7.28 8.60
N LEU A 71 4.53 6.02 8.88
CA LEU A 71 3.83 5.12 7.98
C LEU A 71 2.56 4.67 8.70
N ALA A 72 1.40 4.85 8.06
CA ALA A 72 0.14 4.36 8.62
C ALA A 72 0.20 2.83 8.75
N MET A 73 -0.32 2.30 9.85
CA MET A 73 -0.34 0.85 10.09
C MET A 73 -1.18 0.13 9.01
N LYS A 74 -0.88 -1.14 8.70
CA LYS A 74 -1.69 -1.95 7.78
C LYS A 74 -1.74 -3.40 8.24
N GLY A 75 -2.84 -4.09 7.95
CA GLY A 75 -2.95 -5.53 8.19
C GLY A 75 -2.75 -5.89 9.67
N ALA A 76 -1.78 -6.77 9.94
CA ALA A 76 -1.45 -7.21 11.30
C ALA A 76 -0.86 -6.11 12.20
N ASP A 77 -0.39 -4.98 11.65
CA ASP A 77 0.08 -3.86 12.46
C ASP A 77 -1.05 -2.93 12.88
N ALA A 78 -2.21 -2.98 12.21
CA ALA A 78 -3.33 -2.12 12.54
C ALA A 78 -3.93 -2.52 13.90
N PRO A 79 -4.52 -1.57 14.66
CA PRO A 79 -5.16 -1.86 15.92
C PRO A 79 -6.24 -2.94 15.80
N ASN A 80 -6.16 -3.98 16.64
CA ASN A 80 -7.14 -5.09 16.67
C ASN A 80 -8.55 -4.66 17.15
N ARG A 81 -8.74 -3.41 17.55
CA ARG A 81 -10.02 -2.92 18.03
C ARG A 81 -10.86 -2.46 16.85
N ARG A 82 -12.00 -3.12 16.64
CA ARG A 82 -13.07 -2.52 15.82
C ARG A 82 -13.49 -1.24 16.50
N GLU A 83 -13.14 -0.10 15.92
CA GLU A 83 -13.81 1.13 16.29
C GLU A 83 -15.27 0.98 15.88
N ASN A 84 -16.17 0.97 16.86
CA ASN A 84 -17.60 1.02 16.59
C ASN A 84 -17.90 2.39 16.00
N VAL A 85 -17.89 2.47 14.67
CA VAL A 85 -18.06 3.75 13.97
C VAL A 85 -19.44 4.30 14.27
N ARG A 86 -19.47 5.53 14.79
CA ARG A 86 -20.71 6.24 15.09
C ARG A 86 -21.09 7.18 13.96
N LEU A 87 -22.38 7.44 13.84
CA LEU A 87 -22.88 8.44 12.90
C LEU A 87 -22.27 9.81 13.25
N GLY A 88 -21.75 10.51 12.24
CA GLY A 88 -21.04 11.79 12.41
C GLY A 88 -19.56 11.69 12.81
N GLN A 89 -19.00 10.49 12.95
CA GLN A 89 -17.57 10.32 13.20
C GLN A 89 -16.77 10.53 11.90
N ASN A 90 -15.78 11.42 11.98
CA ASN A 90 -14.88 11.75 10.87
C ASN A 90 -13.45 11.37 11.26
N GLY A 91 -12.66 10.87 10.31
CA GLY A 91 -11.26 10.54 10.57
C GLY A 91 -10.74 9.37 9.77
N LEU A 92 -9.56 8.90 10.17
CA LEU A 92 -8.91 7.69 9.66
C LEU A 92 -9.38 6.50 10.49
N PHE A 93 -9.74 5.42 9.81
CA PHE A 93 -10.22 4.18 10.40
C PHE A 93 -9.47 3.00 9.81
N TYR A 94 -9.37 1.95 10.61
CA TYR A 94 -8.87 0.66 10.17
C TYR A 94 -10.01 -0.35 10.07
N SER A 95 -10.06 -1.08 8.96
CA SER A 95 -10.97 -2.22 8.80
C SER A 95 -10.58 -3.34 9.78
N LYS A 96 -11.44 -4.36 9.92
CA LYS A 96 -11.10 -5.59 10.67
C LYS A 96 -9.83 -6.26 10.14
N TYR A 97 -9.52 -6.06 8.87
CA TYR A 97 -8.34 -6.63 8.20
C TYR A 97 -7.19 -5.63 8.11
N GLY A 98 -7.32 -4.44 8.71
CA GLY A 98 -6.29 -3.41 8.73
C GLY A 98 -6.19 -2.62 7.43
N ASP A 99 -7.26 -2.54 6.65
CA ASP A 99 -7.37 -1.65 5.49
C ASP A 99 -7.60 -0.21 5.98
N ILE A 100 -7.06 0.77 5.26
CA ILE A 100 -7.06 2.17 5.69
C ILE A 100 -8.21 2.89 5.00
N THR A 101 -9.13 3.46 5.78
CA THR A 101 -10.29 4.17 5.24
C THR A 101 -10.41 5.55 5.89
N ILE A 102 -10.61 6.58 5.07
CA ILE A 102 -11.04 7.89 5.56
C ILE A 102 -12.57 7.94 5.51
N ARG A 103 -13.19 8.29 6.63
CA ARG A 103 -14.64 8.43 6.75
C ARG A 103 -15.06 9.86 7.07
N GLY A 104 -16.23 10.23 6.59
CA GLY A 104 -16.87 11.51 6.84
C GLY A 104 -18.39 11.36 6.91
N ASN A 105 -19.02 11.97 7.90
CA ASN A 105 -20.47 11.89 8.16
C ASN A 105 -21.00 10.44 8.21
N GLY A 106 -20.21 9.52 8.75
CA GLY A 106 -20.56 8.10 8.85
C GLY A 106 -20.41 7.30 7.54
N GLN A 107 -19.93 7.91 6.45
CA GLN A 107 -19.71 7.25 5.16
C GLN A 107 -18.21 7.07 4.88
N ASP A 108 -17.87 6.03 4.14
CA ASP A 108 -16.52 5.81 3.63
C ASP A 108 -16.29 6.77 2.45
N LEU A 109 -15.30 7.66 2.58
CA LEU A 109 -14.97 8.63 1.54
C LEU A 109 -13.95 8.05 0.56
N ALA A 110 -12.90 7.42 1.09
CA ALA A 110 -11.86 6.76 0.31
C ALA A 110 -11.15 5.69 1.13
N GLU A 111 -10.80 4.59 0.46
CA GLU A 111 -9.84 3.59 0.94
C GLU A 111 -8.45 3.90 0.38
N PHE A 112 -7.40 3.57 1.11
CA PHE A 112 -6.01 3.79 0.69
C PHE A 112 -5.19 2.52 0.91
N ASP A 113 -4.40 2.14 -0.09
CA ASP A 113 -3.50 0.99 0.09
C ASP A 113 -2.40 1.31 1.10
N MET A 114 -1.92 2.56 1.11
CA MET A 114 -0.89 3.03 2.04
C MET A 114 -0.98 4.56 2.23
N LEU A 115 -0.83 5.01 3.48
CA LEU A 115 -0.64 6.42 3.85
C LEU A 115 0.70 6.61 4.55
N LEU A 116 1.37 7.71 4.28
CA LEU A 116 2.65 8.04 4.91
C LEU A 116 2.84 9.54 5.04
N MET A 117 3.65 9.95 6.01
CA MET A 117 4.04 11.33 6.25
C MET A 117 5.54 11.48 6.01
N ASP A 118 5.91 12.48 5.21
CA ASP A 118 7.32 12.79 4.96
C ASP A 118 7.96 13.62 6.10
N SER A 119 9.28 13.77 6.07
CA SER A 119 10.02 14.61 7.03
C SER A 119 9.62 16.08 7.04
N SER A 120 8.87 16.55 6.03
CA SER A 120 8.33 17.91 5.94
C SER A 120 6.86 17.98 6.39
N ASN A 121 6.37 16.95 7.10
CA ASN A 121 4.98 16.82 7.56
C ASN A 121 3.94 16.80 6.46
N ARG A 122 4.32 16.39 5.25
CA ARG A 122 3.35 16.22 4.16
C ARG A 122 2.85 14.79 4.13
N VAL A 123 1.53 14.64 4.17
CA VAL A 123 0.82 13.40 3.90
C VAL A 123 0.86 13.09 2.42
N ALA A 124 1.21 11.84 2.12
CA ALA A 124 1.14 11.24 0.81
C ALA A 124 0.47 9.88 0.91
N PHE A 125 0.05 9.36 -0.24
CA PHE A 125 -0.55 8.06 -0.34
C PHE A 125 0.04 7.27 -1.51
N ALA A 126 -0.05 5.95 -1.42
CA ALA A 126 0.25 5.08 -2.53
C ALA A 126 -0.94 4.20 -2.88
N GLU A 127 -1.04 3.87 -4.16
CA GLU A 127 -1.94 2.86 -4.69
C GLU A 127 -1.12 1.80 -5.40
N VAL A 128 -1.54 0.55 -5.24
CA VAL A 128 -0.85 -0.66 -5.67
C VAL A 128 -1.67 -1.33 -6.75
N VAL A 129 -1.08 -1.52 -7.92
CA VAL A 129 -1.77 -2.17 -9.06
C VAL A 129 -1.06 -3.46 -9.44
N THR A 130 -1.84 -4.54 -9.48
CA THR A 130 -1.34 -5.88 -9.83
C THR A 130 -1.84 -6.34 -11.19
N SER A 131 -2.85 -5.66 -11.75
CA SER A 131 -3.41 -5.97 -13.04
C SER A 131 -3.71 -4.72 -13.86
N PRO A 132 -3.73 -4.82 -15.20
CA PRO A 132 -4.15 -3.71 -16.06
C PRO A 132 -5.61 -3.26 -15.84
N SER A 133 -6.48 -4.17 -15.38
CA SER A 133 -7.88 -3.84 -15.09
C SER A 133 -8.02 -2.81 -13.96
N ASP A 134 -7.06 -2.75 -13.05
CA ASP A 134 -7.03 -1.81 -11.93
C ASP A 134 -6.86 -0.35 -12.41
N LEU A 135 -6.47 -0.15 -13.67
CA LEU A 135 -6.26 1.19 -14.24
C LEU A 135 -7.54 1.84 -14.80
N LYS A 136 -8.67 1.12 -14.78
CA LYS A 136 -9.96 1.67 -15.19
C LYS A 136 -10.41 2.71 -14.17
N GLU A 137 -10.80 3.91 -14.61
CA GLU A 137 -11.25 5.03 -13.75
C GLU A 137 -10.19 5.58 -12.76
N PHE A 138 -8.98 5.02 -12.79
CA PHE A 138 -7.91 5.29 -11.85
C PHE A 138 -7.54 6.78 -11.76
N GLU A 139 -7.48 7.50 -12.88
CA GLU A 139 -7.15 8.93 -12.87
C GLU A 139 -8.15 9.78 -12.07
N ILE A 140 -9.43 9.44 -12.14
CA ILE A 140 -10.50 10.13 -11.40
C ILE A 140 -10.35 9.84 -9.91
N GLU A 141 -10.10 8.58 -9.57
CA GLU A 141 -9.87 8.15 -8.20
C GLU A 141 -8.65 8.85 -7.58
N ILE A 142 -7.51 8.88 -8.27
CA ILE A 142 -6.30 9.57 -7.80
C ILE A 142 -6.56 11.07 -7.62
N ALA A 143 -7.26 11.71 -8.55
CA ALA A 143 -7.60 13.12 -8.44
C ALA A 143 -8.49 13.40 -7.22
N TYR A 144 -9.48 12.52 -6.97
CA TYR A 144 -10.34 12.60 -5.79
C TYR A 144 -9.54 12.44 -4.49
N LYS A 145 -8.74 11.38 -4.37
CA LYS A 145 -7.90 11.08 -3.19
C LYS A 145 -6.92 12.22 -2.88
N LYS A 146 -6.27 12.77 -3.91
CA LYS A 146 -5.39 13.95 -3.77
C LYS A 146 -6.13 15.15 -3.19
N LYS A 147 -7.33 15.46 -3.70
CA LYS A 147 -8.15 16.58 -3.25
C LYS A 147 -8.65 16.37 -1.82
N LEU A 148 -9.09 15.15 -1.50
CA LEU A 148 -9.54 14.78 -0.15
C LEU A 148 -8.43 15.00 0.88
N LEU A 149 -7.25 14.43 0.67
CA LEU A 149 -6.11 14.60 1.58
C LEU A 149 -5.61 16.06 1.60
N GLY A 150 -5.63 16.73 0.45
CA GLY A 150 -5.26 18.15 0.37
C GLY A 150 -6.18 19.03 1.22
N TYR A 151 -7.48 18.75 1.20
CA TYR A 151 -8.46 19.43 2.04
C TYR A 151 -8.27 19.11 3.53
N LEU A 152 -8.16 17.83 3.89
CA LEU A 152 -8.07 17.39 5.29
C LEU A 152 -6.81 17.88 6.01
N TYR A 153 -5.68 17.97 5.29
CA TYR A 153 -4.39 18.33 5.85
C TYR A 153 -3.91 19.73 5.45
N GLY A 154 -4.76 20.53 4.81
CA GLY A 154 -4.41 21.89 4.38
C GLY A 154 -3.25 21.95 3.39
N GLN A 155 -3.05 20.90 2.58
CA GLN A 155 -1.95 20.80 1.64
C GLN A 155 -2.35 21.29 0.26
N LYS A 156 -1.58 22.23 -0.30
CA LYS A 156 -1.78 22.69 -1.68
C LYS A 156 -1.55 21.58 -2.71
N THR A 157 -0.61 20.69 -2.42
CA THR A 157 -0.28 19.53 -3.26
C THR A 157 -0.15 18.28 -2.41
N THR A 158 -0.82 17.21 -2.84
CA THR A 158 -0.75 15.89 -2.19
C THR A 158 0.11 14.98 -3.06
N PRO A 159 1.28 14.53 -2.57
CA PRO A 159 2.10 13.57 -3.30
C PRO A 159 1.41 12.20 -3.41
N PHE A 160 1.61 11.54 -4.54
CA PHE A 160 1.03 10.24 -4.84
C PHE A 160 2.09 9.28 -5.37
N LEU A 161 1.99 8.01 -5.00
CA LEU A 161 2.84 6.95 -5.52
C LEU A 161 1.99 5.87 -6.18
N LEU A 162 2.28 5.55 -7.43
CA LEU A 162 1.76 4.34 -8.08
C LEU A 162 2.81 3.24 -7.99
N VAL A 163 2.49 2.13 -7.36
CA VAL A 163 3.39 0.97 -7.27
C VAL A 163 2.79 -0.20 -8.05
N SER A 164 3.58 -0.82 -8.93
CA SER A 164 3.08 -1.91 -9.79
C SER A 164 4.01 -3.12 -9.86
N SER A 165 3.39 -4.30 -9.98
CA SER A 165 4.03 -5.58 -10.27
C SER A 165 4.19 -5.85 -11.78
N PHE A 166 3.75 -4.95 -12.66
CA PHE A 166 3.87 -5.11 -14.12
C PHE A 166 4.30 -3.81 -14.79
N ASP A 167 4.72 -3.88 -16.06
CA ASP A 167 5.16 -2.69 -16.78
C ASP A 167 3.97 -1.78 -17.13
N LEU A 168 4.02 -0.56 -16.63
CA LEU A 168 3.02 0.48 -16.82
C LEU A 168 3.34 1.45 -17.96
N SER A 169 4.51 1.32 -18.60
CA SER A 169 5.06 2.30 -19.55
C SER A 169 4.14 2.61 -20.73
N ASN A 170 3.34 1.63 -21.17
CA ASN A 170 2.47 1.75 -22.35
C ASN A 170 1.07 2.30 -22.05
N TYR A 171 0.70 2.45 -20.77
CA TYR A 171 -0.65 2.86 -20.40
C TYR A 171 -0.81 4.38 -20.44
N SER A 172 -1.78 4.86 -21.23
CA SER A 172 -2.00 6.29 -21.45
C SER A 172 -2.30 7.04 -20.15
N VAL A 173 -3.04 6.42 -19.23
CA VAL A 173 -3.35 6.96 -17.91
C VAL A 173 -2.08 7.19 -17.08
N VAL A 174 -1.15 6.23 -17.10
CA VAL A 174 0.12 6.34 -16.38
C VAL A 174 1.00 7.41 -17.00
N LYS A 175 1.04 7.51 -18.33
CA LYS A 175 1.74 8.62 -19.03
C LYS A 175 1.19 9.99 -18.63
N ARG A 176 -0.12 10.13 -18.39
CA ARG A 176 -0.72 11.38 -17.89
C ARG A 176 -0.36 11.63 -16.42
N LEU A 177 -0.50 10.63 -15.56
CA LEU A 177 -0.11 10.73 -14.14
C LEU A 177 1.37 11.08 -13.97
N ALA A 178 2.25 10.57 -14.83
CA ALA A 178 3.68 10.86 -14.80
C ALA A 178 4.05 12.32 -15.15
N LYS A 179 3.13 13.09 -15.78
CA LYS A 179 3.35 14.52 -16.05
C LYS A 179 3.29 15.37 -14.78
N ASP A 180 2.56 14.92 -13.77
CA ASP A 180 2.49 15.57 -12.47
C ASP A 180 3.75 15.23 -11.65
N LYS A 181 4.59 16.25 -11.40
CA LYS A 181 5.86 16.10 -10.66
C LYS A 181 5.67 15.75 -9.19
N THR A 182 4.45 15.81 -8.67
CA THR A 182 4.10 15.33 -7.33
C THR A 182 3.81 13.84 -7.29
N ASN A 183 3.85 13.16 -8.44
CA ASN A 183 3.68 11.72 -8.56
C ASN A 183 5.03 11.00 -8.68
N ALA A 184 5.10 9.81 -8.09
CA ALA A 184 6.13 8.83 -8.35
C ALA A 184 5.48 7.58 -8.97
N ILE A 185 6.04 7.08 -10.07
CA ILE A 185 5.61 5.81 -10.67
C ILE A 185 6.72 4.79 -10.43
N ILE A 186 6.39 3.74 -9.71
CA ILE A 186 7.31 2.74 -9.21
C ILE A 186 6.94 1.40 -9.82
N HIS A 187 7.90 0.81 -10.52
CA HIS A 187 7.80 -0.55 -11.04
C HIS A 187 8.74 -1.45 -10.24
N THR A 188 8.21 -2.56 -9.73
CA THR A 188 8.97 -3.56 -8.98
C THR A 188 8.78 -4.96 -9.59
N SER A 189 9.38 -5.97 -8.98
CA SER A 189 9.27 -7.37 -9.43
C SER A 189 7.80 -7.81 -9.52
N SER A 190 7.52 -8.68 -10.48
CA SER A 190 6.19 -9.27 -10.67
C SER A 190 5.82 -10.22 -9.53
N CYS A 191 4.52 -10.42 -9.35
CA CYS A 191 4.03 -11.35 -8.35
C CYS A 191 4.54 -12.78 -8.58
N GLU A 192 4.60 -13.25 -9.82
CA GLU A 192 5.24 -14.52 -10.21
C GLU A 192 6.70 -14.61 -9.76
N GLU A 193 7.51 -13.58 -10.02
CA GLU A 193 8.92 -13.54 -9.60
C GLU A 193 9.03 -13.61 -8.08
N ILE A 194 8.22 -12.83 -7.35
CA ILE A 194 8.24 -12.79 -5.90
C ILE A 194 7.76 -14.12 -5.29
N LYS A 195 6.72 -14.75 -5.87
CA LYS A 195 6.27 -16.11 -5.50
C LYS A 195 7.40 -17.13 -5.69
N GLY A 196 8.22 -16.97 -6.73
CA GLY A 196 9.42 -17.77 -6.97
C GLY A 196 10.41 -17.73 -5.80
N LEU A 197 10.64 -16.55 -5.21
CA LEU A 197 11.54 -16.36 -4.06
C LEU A 197 11.09 -17.11 -2.81
N VAL A 198 9.78 -17.26 -2.61
CA VAL A 198 9.18 -17.81 -1.38
C VAL A 198 8.67 -19.24 -1.52
N LYS A 199 8.72 -19.83 -2.72
CA LYS A 199 8.15 -21.16 -3.03
C LYS A 199 8.65 -22.27 -2.11
N HIS A 200 9.89 -22.16 -1.63
CA HIS A 200 10.52 -23.14 -0.72
C HIS A 200 10.30 -22.86 0.77
N TYR A 201 9.71 -21.70 1.12
CA TYR A 201 9.49 -21.25 2.49
C TYR A 201 8.05 -21.43 2.99
N ARG A 202 7.24 -22.23 2.26
CA ARG A 202 5.82 -22.52 2.53
C ARG A 202 5.47 -22.89 4.00
N PRO A 203 6.35 -23.51 4.82
CA PRO A 203 6.02 -23.81 6.22
C PRO A 203 6.27 -22.66 7.22
N ARG A 204 6.86 -21.52 6.82
CA ARG A 204 7.26 -20.44 7.75
C ARG A 204 6.31 -19.24 7.74
N ILE A 205 5.01 -19.50 7.86
CA ILE A 205 4.02 -18.43 8.04
C ILE A 205 4.21 -17.83 9.42
N ILE A 206 4.60 -16.56 9.46
CA ILE A 206 4.74 -15.79 10.69
C ILE A 206 3.34 -15.38 11.16
N TYR A 207 3.07 -15.57 12.44
CA TYR A 207 1.80 -15.20 13.06
C TYR A 207 1.61 -13.68 13.06
N ASN A 208 0.35 -13.24 13.12
CA ASN A 208 -0.11 -11.86 13.03
C ASN A 208 0.24 -11.02 14.29
N LEU A 209 1.49 -11.05 14.74
CA LEU A 209 1.93 -10.15 15.80
C LEU A 209 2.20 -8.77 15.20
N PRO A 210 1.68 -7.70 15.81
CA PRO A 210 2.03 -6.33 15.42
C PRO A 210 3.53 -6.10 15.58
N THR A 211 4.11 -5.34 14.65
CA THR A 211 5.44 -4.80 14.79
C THR A 211 5.38 -3.60 15.74
N ASP A 212 6.14 -3.64 16.83
CA ASP A 212 6.33 -2.46 17.68
C ASP A 212 7.45 -1.58 17.07
N HIS A 213 7.07 -0.43 16.50
CA HIS A 213 8.02 0.49 15.89
C HIS A 213 7.56 1.96 15.98
N PRO A 214 8.42 2.91 16.40
CA PRO A 214 8.03 4.30 16.69
C PRO A 214 7.58 5.12 15.47
N LYS A 215 7.86 4.64 14.25
CA LYS A 215 7.39 5.28 13.00
C LYS A 215 6.05 4.73 12.49
N LEU A 216 5.46 3.76 13.16
CA LEU A 216 4.09 3.30 12.87
C LEU A 216 3.11 4.16 13.66
N ALA A 217 2.14 4.75 12.97
CA ALA A 217 1.16 5.68 13.55
C ALA A 217 -0.25 5.49 12.96
#